data_AF-A0A3C0IFL3-F1
#
_entry.id   AF-A0A3C0IFL3-F1
#
_cell.length_a   1.000
_cell.length_b   1.000
_cell.length_c   1.000
_cell.angle_alpha   90.00
_cell.angle_beta   90.00
_cell.angle_gamma   90.00
#
_symmetry.space_group_name_H-M   'P 1'
#
loop_
_entity.id
_entity.type
_entity.pdbx_description
1 polymer ?
#
loop_
_entity_poly.entity_id
_entity_poly.type
_entity_poly.pdbx_seq_one_letter_code
_entity_poly.pdbx_strand_id
1 'polypeptide(L)'
;MFQRKYTGLIDSLMYSRQADFAAILKNPKKFEVQIIYTQINRDSLNRPTLKSYYYEVDKNRYFYPASMVKLPAALLALEKINGLKAKGIDKFTTMRTDSARAPQTTVRKDTTAQGGNPSVAHYIKKMFLVSDNDAFNRLYEFIGQAYFNEHLWEKGYKDALIIQRIHGKFDLETNRYTNPVRFVEGKKTLHRQAELHNKKQYSYPIQNPRKGKAHIDKQGKKVNQPFDFSDHNYISLQDLHDMLKAVVFPEVLPASKRFNLKPDDYQWLRTCMSAYPRESTEPAYPKKPDSFRKYLWLGNGKQPAPSAIRIFNKVGQSYGFMIDCAYIVDFEKKIEFMLSAV
;
A
#
# COMPACT_ATOMS: atom_id res chain seq x y z
N MET A 1 -18.62 36.57 6.16
CA MET A 1 -17.97 35.30 6.58
C MET A 1 -18.94 34.18 6.23
N PHE A 2 -18.74 33.46 5.12
CA PHE A 2 -19.63 32.34 4.78
C PHE A 2 -19.28 31.16 5.68
N GLN A 3 -20.11 30.91 6.70
CA GLN A 3 -20.09 29.65 7.44
C GLN A 3 -20.54 28.55 6.47
N ARG A 4 -19.57 27.78 5.93
CA ARG A 4 -19.89 26.47 5.34
C ARG A 4 -20.59 25.66 6.44
N LYS A 5 -21.85 25.25 6.23
CA LYS A 5 -22.51 24.26 7.09
C LYS A 5 -21.85 22.91 6.84
N TYR A 6 -20.91 22.58 7.69
CA TYR A 6 -20.27 21.27 7.80
C TYR A 6 -21.19 20.38 8.66
N THR A 7 -21.80 19.37 8.07
CA THR A 7 -22.88 18.55 8.68
C THR A 7 -22.50 17.08 8.91
N GLY A 8 -21.26 16.68 8.61
CA GLY A 8 -20.79 15.32 8.82
C GLY A 8 -20.24 15.08 10.24
N LEU A 9 -19.90 13.83 10.53
CA LEU A 9 -19.28 13.46 11.81
C LEU A 9 -17.85 14.01 11.93
N ILE A 10 -17.02 13.83 10.90
CA ILE A 10 -15.57 14.07 10.96
C ILE A 10 -15.27 15.57 11.05
N ASP A 11 -15.92 16.38 10.21
CA ASP A 11 -15.91 17.83 10.25
C ASP A 11 -16.39 18.35 11.60
N SER A 12 -17.52 17.85 12.14
CA SER A 12 -17.98 18.25 13.48
C SER A 12 -16.94 17.97 14.58
N LEU A 13 -16.24 16.84 14.50
CA LEU A 13 -15.15 16.49 15.43
C LEU A 13 -13.93 17.40 15.27
N MET A 14 -13.54 17.73 14.03
CA MET A 14 -12.45 18.68 13.80
C MET A 14 -12.81 20.08 14.30
N TYR A 15 -14.08 20.50 14.18
CA TYR A 15 -14.56 21.77 14.71
C TYR A 15 -14.59 21.81 16.24
N SER A 16 -15.00 20.73 16.91
CA SER A 16 -14.95 20.67 18.38
C SER A 16 -13.52 20.66 18.94
N ARG A 17 -12.53 20.37 18.09
CA ARG A 17 -11.09 20.44 18.34
C ARG A 17 -10.41 21.52 17.50
N GLN A 18 -11.07 22.67 17.30
CA GLN A 18 -10.60 23.71 16.38
C GLN A 18 -9.15 24.15 16.60
N ALA A 19 -8.67 24.17 17.85
CA ALA A 19 -7.27 24.51 18.15
C ALA A 19 -6.27 23.57 17.44
N ASP A 20 -6.58 22.27 17.37
CA ASP A 20 -5.72 21.25 16.76
C ASP A 20 -5.82 21.26 15.22
N PHE A 21 -7.00 21.60 14.68
CA PHE A 21 -7.30 21.51 13.24
C PHE A 21 -7.37 22.87 12.52
N ALA A 22 -7.04 23.97 13.19
CA ALA A 22 -7.21 25.33 12.66
C ALA A 22 -6.54 25.53 11.29
N ALA A 23 -5.33 24.99 11.08
CA ALA A 23 -4.61 25.13 9.82
C ALA A 23 -5.37 24.52 8.64
N ILE A 24 -5.88 23.29 8.83
CA ILE A 24 -6.65 22.54 7.83
C ILE A 24 -7.99 23.21 7.58
N LEU A 25 -8.76 23.49 8.64
CA LEU A 25 -10.11 24.06 8.54
C LEU A 25 -10.11 25.46 7.90
N LYS A 26 -9.07 26.27 8.14
CA LYS A 26 -8.92 27.60 7.53
C LYS A 26 -8.41 27.55 6.09
N ASN A 27 -7.72 26.49 5.68
CA ASN A 27 -7.08 26.39 4.36
C ASN A 27 -7.37 25.07 3.62
N PRO A 28 -8.65 24.67 3.45
CA PRO A 28 -9.00 23.36 2.90
C PRO A 28 -8.46 23.15 1.48
N LYS A 29 -8.45 24.20 0.64
CA LYS A 29 -7.88 24.14 -0.72
C LYS A 29 -6.36 24.00 -0.77
N LYS A 30 -5.65 24.37 0.31
CA LYS A 30 -4.18 24.26 0.38
C LYS A 30 -3.75 22.86 0.75
N PHE A 31 -4.44 22.26 1.72
CA PHE A 31 -4.08 20.95 2.25
C PHE A 31 -4.79 19.79 1.55
N GLU A 32 -5.93 20.05 0.90
CA GLU A 32 -6.69 19.08 0.10
C GLU A 32 -7.06 17.79 0.86
N VAL A 33 -7.06 17.85 2.20
CA VAL A 33 -7.22 16.71 3.10
C VAL A 33 -8.47 15.89 2.76
N GLN A 34 -8.29 14.58 2.71
CA GLN A 34 -9.39 13.62 2.56
C GLN A 34 -9.33 12.63 3.73
N ILE A 35 -10.47 12.29 4.33
CA ILE A 35 -10.53 11.34 5.45
C ILE A 35 -11.69 10.38 5.27
N ILE A 36 -11.41 9.09 5.50
CA ILE A 36 -12.41 8.03 5.65
C ILE A 36 -12.27 7.45 7.05
N TYR A 37 -13.30 7.55 7.86
CA TYR A 37 -13.41 6.87 9.16
C TYR A 37 -14.45 5.77 9.05
N THR A 38 -14.10 4.54 9.45
CA THR A 38 -15.06 3.44 9.53
C THR A 38 -15.19 2.99 10.98
N GLN A 39 -16.37 3.22 11.53
CA GLN A 39 -16.81 2.64 12.79
C GLN A 39 -17.06 1.15 12.60
N ILE A 40 -16.55 0.34 13.52
CA ILE A 40 -16.74 -1.10 13.56
C ILE A 40 -17.60 -1.41 14.77
N ASN A 41 -18.73 -2.06 14.55
CA ASN A 41 -19.60 -2.54 15.61
C ASN A 41 -19.67 -4.05 15.52
N ARG A 42 -19.63 -4.76 16.65
CA ARG A 42 -19.76 -6.22 16.67
C ARG A 42 -21.05 -6.63 17.36
N ASP A 43 -21.70 -7.66 16.83
CA ASP A 43 -22.83 -8.29 17.50
C ASP A 43 -22.38 -9.27 18.60
N SER A 44 -23.34 -9.93 19.26
CA SER A 44 -23.08 -10.91 20.31
C SER A 44 -22.33 -12.16 19.84
N LEU A 45 -22.26 -12.41 18.52
CA LEU A 45 -21.49 -13.48 17.89
C LEU A 45 -20.16 -12.98 17.32
N ASN A 46 -19.74 -11.77 17.71
CA ASN A 46 -18.50 -11.12 17.29
C ASN A 46 -18.43 -10.79 15.78
N ARG A 47 -19.57 -10.77 15.07
CA ARG A 47 -19.64 -10.46 13.64
C ARG A 47 -19.62 -8.93 13.44
N PRO A 48 -18.70 -8.39 12.61
CA PRO A 48 -18.57 -6.96 12.44
C PRO A 48 -19.59 -6.39 11.45
N THR A 49 -20.15 -5.22 11.78
CA THR A 49 -20.90 -4.32 10.90
C THR A 49 -20.13 -3.01 10.78
N LEU A 50 -19.98 -2.53 9.54
CA LEU A 50 -19.12 -1.39 9.22
C LEU A 50 -19.95 -0.19 8.80
N LYS A 51 -19.69 0.97 9.41
CA LYS A 51 -20.30 2.25 9.02
C LYS A 51 -19.22 3.29 8.76
N SER A 52 -19.15 3.76 7.51
CA SER A 52 -18.15 4.72 7.06
C SER A 52 -18.68 6.15 7.05
N TYR A 53 -17.80 7.09 7.40
CA TYR A 53 -17.99 8.53 7.39
C TYR A 53 -16.86 9.16 6.58
N TYR A 54 -17.17 10.27 5.91
CA TYR A 54 -16.30 10.83 4.87
C TYR A 54 -16.09 12.33 5.09
N TYR A 55 -14.88 12.80 4.83
CA TYR A 55 -14.54 14.21 4.78
C TYR A 55 -13.81 14.51 3.48
N GLU A 56 -14.43 15.30 2.60
CA GLU A 56 -13.84 15.83 1.36
C GLU A 56 -13.23 14.75 0.43
N VAL A 57 -13.69 13.49 0.55
CA VAL A 57 -13.21 12.35 -0.23
C VAL A 57 -13.68 12.48 -1.67
N ASP A 58 -12.72 12.57 -2.58
CA ASP A 58 -12.97 12.79 -3.99
C ASP A 58 -11.90 12.06 -4.81
N LYS A 59 -12.32 11.03 -5.55
CA LYS A 59 -11.42 10.27 -6.41
C LYS A 59 -10.82 11.11 -7.53
N ASN A 60 -11.49 12.17 -7.98
CA ASN A 60 -10.96 13.04 -9.01
C ASN A 60 -9.89 14.01 -8.47
N ARG A 61 -9.78 14.16 -7.14
CA ARG A 61 -8.75 14.96 -6.50
C ARG A 61 -7.46 14.15 -6.34
N TYR A 62 -6.57 14.30 -7.31
CA TYR A 62 -5.31 13.57 -7.34
C TYR A 62 -4.42 13.80 -6.12
N PHE A 63 -3.91 12.70 -5.57
CA PHE A 63 -2.71 12.65 -4.76
C PHE A 63 -1.79 11.53 -5.28
N TYR A 64 -0.48 11.69 -5.14
CA TYR A 64 0.45 10.62 -5.52
C TYR A 64 0.46 9.53 -4.44
N PRO A 65 0.09 8.27 -4.76
CA PRO A 65 -0.08 7.21 -3.76
C PRO A 65 1.26 6.78 -3.13
N ALA A 66 2.40 7.15 -3.72
CA ALA A 66 3.73 6.81 -3.20
C ALA A 66 3.84 5.32 -2.84
N SER A 67 4.18 5.00 -1.58
CA SER A 67 4.31 3.62 -1.11
C SER A 67 2.98 2.90 -0.84
N MET A 68 1.83 3.53 -1.04
CA MET A 68 0.53 2.87 -0.88
C MET A 68 0.31 1.76 -1.91
N VAL A 69 0.96 1.83 -3.07
CA VAL A 69 0.97 0.78 -4.11
C VAL A 69 1.44 -0.59 -3.61
N LYS A 70 2.11 -0.62 -2.45
CA LYS A 70 2.60 -1.85 -1.81
C LYS A 70 1.49 -2.71 -1.23
N LEU A 71 0.38 -2.11 -0.81
CA LEU A 71 -0.77 -2.84 -0.29
C LEU A 71 -1.39 -3.76 -1.36
N PRO A 72 -1.82 -3.26 -2.54
CA PRO A 72 -2.34 -4.14 -3.59
C PRO A 72 -1.28 -5.11 -4.14
N ALA A 73 0.00 -4.73 -4.18
CA ALA A 73 1.06 -5.65 -4.59
C ALA A 73 1.16 -6.87 -3.66
N ALA A 74 1.08 -6.68 -2.34
CA ALA A 74 1.10 -7.79 -1.40
C ALA A 74 -0.11 -8.72 -1.58
N LEU A 75 -1.30 -8.14 -1.76
CA LEU A 75 -2.55 -8.88 -1.96
C LEU A 75 -2.51 -9.72 -3.25
N LEU A 76 -2.14 -9.11 -4.37
CA LEU A 76 -2.06 -9.81 -5.66
C LEU A 76 -0.89 -10.80 -5.73
N ALA A 77 0.24 -10.54 -5.09
CA ALA A 77 1.35 -11.49 -5.05
C ALA A 77 0.96 -12.77 -4.28
N LEU A 78 0.24 -12.62 -3.15
CA LEU A 78 -0.28 -13.77 -2.39
C LEU A 78 -1.36 -14.53 -3.16
N GLU A 79 -2.29 -13.83 -3.81
CA GLU A 79 -3.29 -14.44 -4.69
C GLU A 79 -2.64 -15.22 -5.84
N LYS A 80 -1.69 -14.59 -6.54
CA LYS A 80 -1.01 -15.21 -7.68
C LYS A 80 -0.19 -16.44 -7.27
N ILE A 81 0.52 -16.40 -6.14
CA ILE A 81 1.31 -17.54 -5.68
C ILE A 81 0.43 -18.68 -5.16
N ASN A 82 -0.76 -18.39 -4.61
CA ASN A 82 -1.72 -19.44 -4.25
C ASN A 82 -2.22 -20.22 -5.48
N GLY A 83 -2.28 -19.60 -6.65
CA GLY A 83 -2.53 -20.28 -7.92
C GLY A 83 -1.42 -21.27 -8.34
N LEU A 84 -0.24 -21.21 -7.72
CA LEU A 84 0.89 -22.11 -8.00
C LEU A 84 1.01 -23.26 -7.00
N LYS A 85 0.07 -23.41 -6.05
CA LYS A 85 0.12 -24.44 -5.00
C LYS A 85 0.26 -25.86 -5.56
N ALA A 86 -0.41 -26.17 -6.67
CA ALA A 86 -0.33 -27.48 -7.32
C ALA A 86 1.09 -27.86 -7.80
N LYS A 87 1.99 -26.88 -7.90
CA LYS A 87 3.41 -27.08 -8.25
C LYS A 87 4.32 -27.22 -7.02
N GLY A 88 3.74 -27.33 -5.82
CA GLY A 88 4.48 -27.34 -4.56
C GLY A 88 5.08 -25.97 -4.19
N ILE A 89 4.54 -24.87 -4.71
CA ILE A 89 5.03 -23.52 -4.46
C ILE A 89 4.13 -22.81 -3.46
N ASP A 90 4.76 -22.12 -2.50
CA ASP A 90 4.11 -21.26 -1.52
C ASP A 90 4.84 -19.91 -1.35
N LYS A 91 4.33 -19.04 -0.47
CA LYS A 91 4.90 -17.70 -0.22
C LYS A 91 6.34 -17.70 0.28
N PHE A 92 6.82 -18.81 0.86
CA PHE A 92 8.18 -18.94 1.40
C PHE A 92 9.17 -19.55 0.40
N THR A 93 8.65 -20.17 -0.66
CA THR A 93 9.46 -20.73 -1.75
C THR A 93 10.40 -19.66 -2.33
N THR A 94 11.65 -20.04 -2.61
CA THR A 94 12.66 -19.10 -3.07
C THR A 94 12.29 -18.55 -4.45
N MET A 95 12.13 -17.23 -4.54
CA MET A 95 11.79 -16.48 -5.75
C MET A 95 13.03 -15.74 -6.27
N ARG A 96 13.63 -16.25 -7.35
CA ARG A 96 14.73 -15.57 -8.05
C ARG A 96 14.21 -14.72 -9.19
N THR A 97 14.79 -13.54 -9.32
CA THR A 97 14.48 -12.60 -10.40
C THR A 97 15.65 -12.55 -11.39
N ASP A 98 15.37 -12.70 -12.67
CA ASP A 98 16.36 -12.60 -13.74
C ASP A 98 16.27 -11.27 -14.50
N SER A 99 17.09 -11.09 -15.52
CA SER A 99 17.04 -9.92 -16.41
C SER A 99 17.05 -10.41 -17.85
N ALA A 100 16.11 -9.92 -18.65
CA ALA A 100 16.03 -10.17 -20.09
C ALA A 100 16.49 -8.95 -20.91
N ARG A 101 16.46 -7.74 -20.32
CA ARG A 101 16.83 -6.49 -20.99
C ARG A 101 17.16 -5.38 -19.99
N ALA A 102 17.90 -4.36 -20.42
CA ALA A 102 18.00 -3.15 -19.63
C ALA A 102 16.62 -2.46 -19.48
N PRO A 103 16.31 -1.84 -18.32
CA PRO A 103 17.14 -1.68 -17.13
C PRO A 103 16.84 -2.74 -16.04
N GLN A 104 16.33 -3.92 -16.41
CA GLN A 104 16.02 -5.00 -15.47
C GLN A 104 17.28 -5.47 -14.73
N THR A 105 17.13 -5.74 -13.43
CA THR A 105 18.20 -6.24 -12.56
C THR A 105 17.91 -7.65 -12.06
N THR A 106 18.95 -8.44 -11.82
CA THR A 106 18.82 -9.80 -11.29
C THR A 106 18.87 -9.80 -9.75
N VAL A 107 18.13 -10.73 -9.13
CA VAL A 107 18.23 -11.02 -7.69
C VAL A 107 18.22 -12.54 -7.50
N ARG A 108 19.38 -13.08 -7.11
CA ARG A 108 19.56 -14.52 -6.81
C ARG A 108 19.65 -14.80 -5.31
N LYS A 109 20.06 -13.80 -4.53
CA LYS A 109 20.23 -13.82 -3.08
C LYS A 109 19.78 -12.46 -2.53
N ASP A 110 19.12 -12.46 -1.38
CA ASP A 110 18.79 -11.27 -0.61
C ASP A 110 19.43 -11.42 0.78
N THR A 111 20.46 -10.64 1.07
CA THR A 111 21.22 -10.73 2.32
C THR A 111 20.41 -10.36 3.56
N THR A 112 19.24 -9.73 3.39
CA THR A 112 18.32 -9.42 4.48
C THR A 112 17.35 -10.55 4.79
N ALA A 113 17.27 -11.57 3.93
CA ALA A 113 16.44 -12.76 4.13
C ALA A 113 17.17 -13.82 4.94
N GLN A 114 16.43 -14.58 5.74
CA GLN A 114 16.95 -15.78 6.40
C GLN A 114 17.56 -16.75 5.37
N GLY A 115 18.80 -17.19 5.60
CA GLY A 115 19.52 -18.05 4.65
C GLY A 115 19.84 -17.41 3.29
N GLY A 116 19.57 -16.11 3.11
CA GLY A 116 19.81 -15.39 1.87
C GLY A 116 18.75 -15.61 0.77
N ASN A 117 17.64 -16.29 1.07
CA ASN A 117 16.67 -16.72 0.06
C ASN A 117 15.54 -15.69 -0.10
N PRO A 118 15.49 -14.93 -1.21
CA PRO A 118 14.36 -14.04 -1.48
C PRO A 118 13.07 -14.86 -1.68
N SER A 119 11.95 -14.34 -1.20
CA SER A 119 10.62 -14.97 -1.34
C SER A 119 9.52 -13.91 -1.35
N VAL A 120 8.32 -14.28 -1.80
CA VAL A 120 7.15 -13.38 -1.76
C VAL A 120 6.87 -12.93 -0.32
N ALA A 121 6.95 -13.85 0.64
CA ALA A 121 6.79 -13.55 2.06
C ALA A 121 7.84 -12.54 2.56
N HIS A 122 9.12 -12.73 2.20
CA HIS A 122 10.19 -11.82 2.60
C HIS A 122 9.98 -10.41 2.05
N TYR A 123 9.63 -10.29 0.77
CA TYR A 123 9.36 -8.99 0.15
C TYR A 123 8.17 -8.27 0.80
N ILE A 124 7.07 -8.96 1.03
CA ILE A 124 5.90 -8.39 1.71
C ILE A 124 6.26 -7.92 3.14
N LYS A 125 7.02 -8.73 3.90
CA LYS A 125 7.49 -8.36 5.24
C LYS A 125 8.26 -7.04 5.22
N LYS A 126 9.24 -6.87 4.31
CA LYS A 126 10.00 -5.63 4.15
C LYS A 126 9.14 -4.43 3.71
N MET A 127 8.14 -4.68 2.87
CA MET A 127 7.21 -3.63 2.39
C MET A 127 6.36 -3.03 3.52
N PHE A 128 5.96 -3.83 4.51
CA PHE A 128 5.16 -3.32 5.64
C PHE A 128 6.01 -2.80 6.80
N LEU A 129 7.12 -3.47 7.13
CA LEU A 129 7.99 -3.02 8.24
C LEU A 129 8.77 -1.75 7.91
N VAL A 130 9.36 -1.68 6.71
CA VAL A 130 10.26 -0.56 6.36
C VAL A 130 9.95 0.13 5.05
N SER A 131 8.85 -0.25 4.38
CA SER A 131 8.44 0.34 3.11
C SER A 131 9.51 0.19 2.02
N ASP A 132 10.18 -0.95 1.98
CA ASP A 132 11.26 -1.27 1.04
C ASP A 132 10.80 -1.19 -0.42
N ASN A 133 11.48 -0.38 -1.23
CA ASN A 133 11.10 -0.14 -2.63
C ASN A 133 11.56 -1.26 -3.57
N ASP A 134 12.71 -1.89 -3.30
CA ASP A 134 13.18 -3.02 -4.12
C ASP A 134 12.20 -4.19 -3.98
N ALA A 135 11.77 -4.50 -2.75
CA ALA A 135 10.77 -5.52 -2.47
C ALA A 135 9.47 -5.31 -3.27
N PHE A 136 8.97 -4.07 -3.33
CA PHE A 136 7.83 -3.75 -4.18
C PHE A 136 8.12 -3.99 -5.65
N ASN A 137 9.28 -3.56 -6.15
CA ASN A 137 9.66 -3.74 -7.55
C ASN A 137 9.75 -5.21 -7.93
N ARG A 138 10.28 -6.06 -7.05
CA ARG A 138 10.34 -7.53 -7.24
C ARG A 138 8.94 -8.15 -7.29
N LEU A 139 8.01 -7.72 -6.44
CA LEU A 139 6.63 -8.20 -6.52
C LEU A 139 5.90 -7.67 -7.75
N TYR A 140 6.09 -6.40 -8.12
CA TYR A 140 5.56 -5.85 -9.37
C TYR A 140 6.03 -6.67 -10.59
N GLU A 141 7.29 -7.12 -10.58
CA GLU A 141 7.84 -7.97 -11.62
C GLU A 141 7.22 -9.37 -11.68
N PHE A 142 7.03 -9.98 -10.51
CA PHE A 142 6.32 -11.25 -10.43
C PHE A 142 4.89 -11.12 -10.90
N ILE A 143 4.15 -10.09 -10.45
CA ILE A 143 2.73 -9.89 -10.78
C ILE A 143 2.56 -9.60 -12.28
N GLY A 144 3.33 -8.66 -12.83
CA GLY A 144 3.19 -8.15 -14.19
C GLY A 144 2.18 -7.01 -14.27
N GLN A 145 2.47 -5.95 -15.05
CA GLN A 145 1.66 -4.72 -15.09
C GLN A 145 0.19 -4.94 -15.52
N ALA A 146 -0.04 -5.78 -16.54
CA ALA A 146 -1.39 -6.07 -17.03
C ALA A 146 -2.22 -6.76 -15.95
N TYR A 147 -1.71 -7.89 -15.44
CA TYR A 147 -2.32 -8.66 -14.36
C TYR A 147 -2.60 -7.78 -13.14
N PHE A 148 -1.64 -6.93 -12.74
CA PHE A 148 -1.77 -6.04 -11.59
C PHE A 148 -3.04 -5.19 -11.70
N ASN A 149 -3.21 -4.47 -12.81
CA ASN A 149 -4.31 -3.54 -12.95
C ASN A 149 -5.64 -4.26 -13.24
N GLU A 150 -5.65 -5.19 -14.18
CA GLU A 150 -6.88 -5.87 -14.62
C GLU A 150 -7.52 -6.64 -13.46
N HIS A 151 -6.73 -7.32 -12.62
CA HIS A 151 -7.27 -8.07 -11.48
C HIS A 151 -7.77 -7.17 -10.35
N LEU A 152 -7.20 -5.98 -10.16
CA LEU A 152 -7.79 -4.99 -9.24
C LEU A 152 -9.12 -4.49 -9.78
N TRP A 153 -9.18 -4.17 -11.07
CA TRP A 153 -10.39 -3.66 -11.71
C TRP A 153 -11.50 -4.71 -11.72
N GLU A 154 -11.20 -5.97 -12.02
CA GLU A 154 -12.16 -7.09 -11.98
C GLU A 154 -12.78 -7.24 -10.60
N LYS A 155 -12.00 -7.01 -9.54
CA LYS A 155 -12.48 -7.02 -8.15
C LYS A 155 -13.22 -5.74 -7.73
N GLY A 156 -13.40 -4.78 -8.65
CA GLY A 156 -14.13 -3.55 -8.40
C GLY A 156 -13.30 -2.40 -7.81
N TYR A 157 -11.98 -2.56 -7.67
CA TYR A 157 -11.06 -1.46 -7.32
C TYR A 157 -10.70 -0.67 -8.57
N LYS A 158 -11.70 0.03 -9.12
CA LYS A 158 -11.64 0.66 -10.46
C LYS A 158 -10.80 1.94 -10.50
N ASP A 159 -10.54 2.54 -9.35
CA ASP A 159 -9.81 3.80 -9.21
C ASP A 159 -8.36 3.53 -8.77
N ALA A 160 -7.76 2.46 -9.30
CA ALA A 160 -6.37 2.06 -9.11
C ALA A 160 -5.66 1.94 -10.46
N LEU A 161 -4.46 2.51 -10.56
CA LEU A 161 -3.58 2.45 -11.73
C LEU A 161 -2.13 2.31 -11.26
N ILE A 162 -1.54 1.14 -11.48
CA ILE A 162 -0.16 0.83 -11.17
C ILE A 162 0.61 0.55 -12.46
N ILE A 163 1.25 1.58 -12.97
CA ILE A 163 1.96 1.56 -14.25
C ILE A 163 3.48 1.63 -14.09
N GLN A 164 3.99 1.87 -12.88
CA GLN A 164 5.43 1.97 -12.67
C GLN A 164 5.92 1.37 -11.35
N ARG A 165 7.16 0.88 -11.40
CA ARG A 165 8.02 0.57 -10.26
C ARG A 165 8.27 1.84 -9.43
N ILE A 166 8.71 1.67 -8.18
CA ILE A 166 9.19 2.78 -7.35
C ILE A 166 10.71 2.92 -7.55
N HIS A 167 11.13 4.06 -8.08
CA HIS A 167 12.51 4.35 -8.49
C HIS A 167 13.04 3.42 -9.60
N GLY A 168 14.30 3.63 -9.98
CA GLY A 168 14.96 2.93 -11.07
C GLY A 168 15.03 3.75 -12.35
N LYS A 169 15.76 3.24 -13.34
CA LYS A 169 15.95 3.90 -14.65
C LYS A 169 14.90 3.44 -15.68
N PHE A 170 13.67 3.23 -15.24
CA PHE A 170 12.57 2.80 -16.08
C PHE A 170 11.78 4.02 -16.58
N ASP A 171 11.54 4.07 -17.89
CA ASP A 171 10.54 4.94 -18.51
C ASP A 171 9.18 4.21 -18.60
N LEU A 172 8.19 4.84 -19.24
CA LEU A 172 6.86 4.26 -19.41
C LEU A 172 6.90 2.92 -20.14
N GLU A 173 7.71 2.79 -21.18
CA GLU A 173 7.78 1.57 -21.98
C GLU A 173 8.44 0.43 -21.22
N THR A 174 9.62 0.68 -20.68
CA THR A 174 10.40 -0.31 -19.93
C THR A 174 9.69 -0.73 -18.64
N ASN A 175 8.79 0.08 -18.07
CA ASN A 175 7.92 -0.35 -16.96
C ASN A 175 6.88 -1.40 -17.37
N ARG A 176 6.55 -1.52 -18.66
CA ARG A 176 5.64 -2.54 -19.19
C ARG A 176 6.31 -3.90 -19.35
N TYR A 177 7.65 -3.94 -19.36
CA TYR A 177 8.43 -5.17 -19.35
C TYR A 177 8.81 -5.56 -17.90
N THR A 178 8.27 -6.68 -17.45
CA THR A 178 8.58 -7.23 -16.13
C THR A 178 9.45 -8.47 -16.23
N ASN A 179 10.44 -8.51 -15.34
CA ASN A 179 11.51 -9.49 -15.33
C ASN A 179 11.03 -10.95 -15.39
N PRO A 180 11.83 -11.86 -16.00
CA PRO A 180 11.66 -13.28 -15.77
C PRO A 180 11.81 -13.64 -14.28
N VAL A 181 10.98 -14.57 -13.80
CA VAL A 181 10.99 -15.04 -12.40
C VAL A 181 11.09 -16.56 -12.35
N ARG A 182 11.82 -17.09 -11.38
CA ARG A 182 11.91 -18.53 -11.11
C ARG A 182 11.63 -18.83 -9.65
N PHE A 183 10.77 -19.82 -9.42
CA PHE A 183 10.61 -20.43 -8.11
C PHE A 183 11.46 -21.69 -8.04
N VAL A 184 12.28 -21.79 -7.00
CA VAL A 184 13.29 -22.85 -6.87
C VAL A 184 13.30 -23.48 -5.48
N GLU A 185 13.70 -24.74 -5.44
CA GLU A 185 14.01 -25.50 -4.24
C GLU A 185 15.43 -26.08 -4.40
N GLY A 186 16.40 -25.51 -3.68
CA GLY A 186 17.82 -25.79 -3.92
C GLY A 186 18.25 -25.49 -5.36
N LYS A 187 18.63 -26.52 -6.11
CA LYS A 187 19.00 -26.43 -7.53
C LYS A 187 17.81 -26.68 -8.48
N LYS A 188 16.70 -27.23 -7.98
CA LYS A 188 15.52 -27.59 -8.78
C LYS A 188 14.69 -26.34 -9.08
N THR A 189 14.32 -26.15 -10.34
CA THR A 189 13.33 -25.13 -10.71
C THR A 189 11.94 -25.76 -10.66
N LEU A 190 11.07 -25.24 -9.80
CA LEU A 190 9.68 -25.68 -9.66
C LEU A 190 8.77 -24.97 -10.66
N HIS A 191 9.04 -23.71 -10.94
CA HIS A 191 8.30 -22.92 -11.92
C HIS A 191 9.16 -21.82 -12.52
N ARG A 192 8.91 -21.52 -13.79
CA ARG A 192 9.51 -20.41 -14.53
C ARG A 192 8.41 -19.55 -15.12
N GLN A 193 8.51 -18.25 -14.88
CA GLN A 193 7.79 -17.21 -15.58
C GLN A 193 8.80 -16.53 -16.52
N ALA A 194 8.50 -16.48 -17.81
CA ALA A 194 9.28 -15.69 -18.76
C ALA A 194 9.10 -14.19 -18.48
N GLU A 195 9.85 -13.34 -19.19
CA GLU A 195 9.54 -11.92 -19.20
C GLU A 195 8.07 -11.70 -19.60
N LEU A 196 7.37 -10.78 -18.93
CA LEU A 196 6.04 -10.36 -19.34
C LEU A 196 6.12 -8.97 -19.96
N HIS A 197 5.29 -8.72 -20.98
CA HIS A 197 5.12 -7.42 -21.59
C HIS A 197 3.65 -7.05 -21.63
N ASN A 198 3.30 -5.90 -21.05
CA ASN A 198 1.98 -5.32 -21.24
C ASN A 198 1.93 -4.52 -22.55
N LYS A 199 1.27 -5.07 -23.56
CA LYS A 199 1.08 -4.38 -24.86
C LYS A 199 0.12 -3.19 -24.75
N LYS A 200 -0.80 -3.21 -23.79
CA LYS A 200 -1.77 -2.13 -23.57
C LYS A 200 -1.09 -0.94 -22.90
N GLN A 201 -1.53 0.27 -23.24
CA GLN A 201 -1.20 1.48 -22.48
C GLN A 201 -2.39 1.81 -21.62
N TYR A 202 -2.16 1.93 -20.32
CA TYR A 202 -3.19 2.32 -19.37
C TYR A 202 -2.99 3.76 -18.97
N SER A 203 -4.08 4.51 -18.94
CA SER A 203 -4.16 5.84 -18.39
C SER A 203 -5.39 5.92 -17.50
N TYR A 204 -5.32 6.80 -16.51
CA TYR A 204 -6.46 7.16 -15.69
C TYR A 204 -6.74 8.64 -15.94
N PRO A 205 -8.00 9.06 -16.13
CA PRO A 205 -8.33 10.46 -16.41
C PRO A 205 -8.17 11.31 -15.14
N ILE A 206 -6.92 11.52 -14.73
CA ILE A 206 -6.56 12.33 -13.57
C ILE A 206 -6.97 13.77 -13.88
N GLN A 207 -7.88 14.32 -13.07
CA GLN A 207 -8.20 15.74 -13.13
C GLN A 207 -7.08 16.52 -12.44
N ASN A 208 -6.57 17.56 -13.12
CA ASN A 208 -5.52 18.44 -12.59
C ASN A 208 -4.26 17.68 -12.10
N PRO A 209 -3.57 16.93 -12.98
CA PRO A 209 -2.40 16.12 -12.62
C PRO A 209 -1.19 16.97 -12.19
N ARG A 210 -1.24 18.29 -12.36
CA ARG A 210 -0.15 19.21 -12.06
C ARG A 210 -0.23 19.71 -10.63
N LYS A 211 0.83 19.50 -9.84
CA LYS A 211 0.87 19.85 -8.41
C LYS A 211 2.13 20.63 -8.04
N GLY A 212 2.01 21.46 -7.01
CA GLY A 212 3.11 22.29 -6.50
C GLY A 212 3.43 23.51 -7.38
N LYS A 213 4.53 24.20 -7.07
CA LYS A 213 4.98 25.42 -7.76
C LYS A 213 6.30 25.25 -8.53
N ALA A 214 7.11 24.28 -8.13
CA ALA A 214 8.41 23.97 -8.70
C ALA A 214 8.75 22.50 -8.40
N HIS A 215 9.66 21.92 -9.18
CA HIS A 215 10.17 20.57 -8.95
C HIS A 215 11.65 20.45 -9.31
N ILE A 216 12.26 19.34 -8.91
CA ILE A 216 13.62 18.97 -9.35
C ILE A 216 13.49 17.97 -10.49
N ASP A 217 14.11 18.24 -11.64
CA ASP A 217 14.10 17.36 -12.80
C ASP A 217 15.08 16.17 -12.63
N LYS A 218 15.13 15.30 -13.65
CA LYS A 218 15.99 14.11 -13.63
C LYS A 218 17.49 14.44 -13.62
N GLN A 219 17.87 15.66 -13.99
CA GLN A 219 19.24 16.18 -13.98
C GLN A 219 19.58 16.88 -12.65
N GLY A 220 18.64 16.93 -11.70
CA GLY A 220 18.83 17.59 -10.41
C GLY A 220 18.61 19.10 -10.45
N LYS A 221 18.13 19.66 -11.55
CA LYS A 221 17.89 21.10 -11.70
C LYS A 221 16.49 21.47 -11.21
N LYS A 222 16.40 22.61 -10.53
CA LYS A 222 15.11 23.21 -10.15
C LYS A 222 14.41 23.80 -11.38
N VAL A 223 13.19 23.35 -11.64
CA VAL A 223 12.29 23.86 -12.66
C VAL A 223 11.12 24.56 -11.97
N ASN A 224 10.90 25.84 -12.28
CA ASN A 224 9.88 26.69 -11.65
C ASN A 224 8.49 26.47 -12.28
N GLN A 225 8.05 25.21 -12.36
CA GLN A 225 6.72 24.83 -12.82
C GLN A 225 6.15 23.68 -11.97
N PRO A 226 4.81 23.53 -11.89
CA PRO A 226 4.19 22.37 -11.25
C PRO A 226 4.73 21.05 -11.81
N PHE A 227 4.83 20.02 -10.97
CA PHE A 227 5.19 18.68 -11.42
C PHE A 227 3.97 18.00 -12.05
N ASP A 228 4.14 17.36 -13.20
CA ASP A 228 3.06 16.68 -13.94
C ASP A 228 2.99 15.19 -13.56
N PHE A 229 1.88 14.77 -12.96
CA PHE A 229 1.65 13.39 -12.53
C PHE A 229 0.85 12.55 -13.51
N SER A 230 0.59 13.02 -14.74
CA SER A 230 -0.23 12.29 -15.73
C SER A 230 0.24 10.85 -15.98
N ASP A 231 1.55 10.65 -15.91
CA ASP A 231 2.23 9.38 -16.19
C ASP A 231 2.64 8.62 -14.91
N HIS A 232 1.95 8.85 -13.79
CA HIS A 232 2.27 8.25 -12.50
C HIS A 232 1.20 7.30 -12.00
N ASN A 233 1.60 6.43 -11.08
CA ASN A 233 0.67 5.59 -10.32
C ASN A 233 -0.42 6.45 -9.67
N TYR A 234 -1.62 5.88 -9.58
CA TYR A 234 -2.78 6.48 -8.93
C TYR A 234 -3.55 5.40 -8.17
N ILE A 235 -4.02 5.71 -6.96
CA ILE A 235 -5.04 4.91 -6.26
C ILE A 235 -5.88 5.88 -5.44
N SER A 236 -7.20 5.83 -5.56
CA SER A 236 -8.09 6.64 -4.73
C SER A 236 -7.98 6.26 -3.25
N LEU A 237 -8.30 7.20 -2.34
CA LEU A 237 -8.35 6.91 -0.91
C LEU A 237 -9.39 5.83 -0.59
N GLN A 238 -10.50 5.83 -1.34
CA GLN A 238 -11.57 4.84 -1.21
C GLN A 238 -11.08 3.43 -1.53
N ASP A 239 -10.39 3.24 -2.65
CA ASP A 239 -9.87 1.92 -3.04
C ASP A 239 -8.79 1.43 -2.06
N LEU A 240 -7.93 2.31 -1.56
CA LEU A 240 -6.97 1.96 -0.50
C LEU A 240 -7.67 1.52 0.79
N HIS A 241 -8.72 2.24 1.20
CA HIS A 241 -9.50 1.91 2.39
C HIS A 241 -10.25 0.58 2.24
N ASP A 242 -10.84 0.33 1.06
CA ASP A 242 -11.55 -0.93 0.80
C ASP A 242 -10.60 -2.12 0.64
N MET A 243 -9.40 -1.93 0.09
CA MET A 243 -8.37 -2.99 0.11
C MET A 243 -7.92 -3.31 1.53
N LEU A 244 -7.76 -2.31 2.40
CA LEU A 244 -7.49 -2.56 3.82
C LEU A 244 -8.63 -3.33 4.48
N LYS A 245 -9.89 -2.98 4.18
CA LYS A 245 -11.07 -3.72 4.63
C LYS A 245 -11.01 -5.17 4.15
N ALA A 246 -10.60 -5.42 2.91
CA ALA A 246 -10.44 -6.77 2.36
C ALA A 246 -9.34 -7.59 3.05
N VAL A 247 -8.35 -6.96 3.67
CA VAL A 247 -7.33 -7.63 4.48
C VAL A 247 -7.85 -7.97 5.88
N VAL A 248 -8.54 -7.02 6.52
CA VAL A 248 -8.92 -7.15 7.94
C VAL A 248 -10.22 -7.92 8.12
N PHE A 249 -11.19 -7.69 7.24
CA PHE A 249 -12.55 -8.23 7.29
C PHE A 249 -12.97 -8.84 5.94
N PRO A 250 -12.22 -9.80 5.36
CA PRO A 250 -12.58 -10.39 4.07
C PRO A 250 -14.01 -10.97 4.05
N GLU A 251 -14.49 -11.49 5.18
CA GLU A 251 -15.80 -12.12 5.34
C GLU A 251 -16.99 -11.18 5.15
N VAL A 252 -16.82 -9.86 5.39
CA VAL A 252 -17.90 -8.87 5.21
C VAL A 252 -18.02 -8.37 3.77
N LEU A 253 -17.07 -8.74 2.91
CA LEU A 253 -17.08 -8.35 1.50
C LEU A 253 -17.75 -9.41 0.65
N PRO A 254 -18.40 -9.07 -0.48
CA PRO A 254 -18.82 -10.07 -1.46
C PRO A 254 -17.59 -10.79 -2.05
N ALA A 255 -17.75 -12.06 -2.42
CA ALA A 255 -16.64 -12.89 -2.92
C ALA A 255 -15.88 -12.25 -4.10
N SER A 256 -16.57 -11.53 -4.99
CA SER A 256 -15.98 -10.82 -6.13
C SER A 256 -14.98 -9.72 -5.75
N LYS A 257 -15.08 -9.14 -4.55
CA LYS A 257 -14.14 -8.11 -4.06
C LYS A 257 -13.00 -8.69 -3.22
N ARG A 258 -13.02 -10.00 -2.93
CA ARG A 258 -12.01 -10.67 -2.11
C ARG A 258 -10.79 -11.06 -2.95
N PHE A 259 -9.68 -11.25 -2.26
CA PHE A 259 -8.48 -11.86 -2.82
C PHE A 259 -8.45 -13.33 -2.45
N ASN A 260 -7.92 -14.19 -3.33
CA ASN A 260 -7.78 -15.63 -3.12
C ASN A 260 -6.61 -15.95 -2.17
N LEU A 261 -6.74 -15.53 -0.92
CA LEU A 261 -5.80 -15.77 0.16
C LEU A 261 -6.34 -16.88 1.07
N LYS A 262 -5.45 -17.75 1.54
CA LYS A 262 -5.79 -18.74 2.55
C LYS A 262 -5.96 -18.05 3.91
N PRO A 263 -6.68 -18.64 4.87
CA PRO A 263 -6.78 -18.10 6.23
C PRO A 263 -5.41 -17.75 6.85
N ASP A 264 -4.42 -18.63 6.68
CA ASP A 264 -3.06 -18.41 7.19
C ASP A 264 -2.33 -17.27 6.46
N ASP A 265 -2.62 -17.02 5.18
CA ASP A 265 -2.05 -15.88 4.45
C ASP A 265 -2.60 -14.56 4.96
N TYR A 266 -3.91 -14.53 5.25
CA TYR A 266 -4.57 -13.38 5.87
C TYR A 266 -4.01 -13.09 7.25
N GLN A 267 -3.86 -14.11 8.11
CA GLN A 267 -3.28 -13.95 9.43
C GLN A 267 -1.83 -13.46 9.33
N TRP A 268 -1.01 -14.10 8.48
CA TRP A 268 0.39 -13.75 8.31
C TRP A 268 0.58 -12.32 7.76
N LEU A 269 -0.23 -11.90 6.78
CA LEU A 269 -0.22 -10.55 6.23
C LEU A 269 -0.56 -9.52 7.31
N ARG A 270 -1.61 -9.78 8.11
CA ARG A 270 -1.98 -8.91 9.22
C ARG A 270 -0.84 -8.78 10.24
N THR A 271 -0.15 -9.87 10.57
CA THR A 271 1.05 -9.82 11.42
C THR A 271 2.12 -8.90 10.84
N CYS A 272 2.39 -9.01 9.53
CA CYS A 272 3.36 -8.12 8.86
C CYS A 272 2.92 -6.65 8.90
N MET A 273 1.62 -6.37 8.77
CA MET A 273 1.05 -5.02 8.82
C MET A 273 1.10 -4.40 10.22
N SER A 274 0.88 -5.21 11.27
CA SER A 274 0.86 -4.74 12.66
C SER A 274 2.20 -4.75 13.38
N ALA A 275 3.20 -5.43 12.81
CA ALA A 275 4.50 -5.57 13.46
C ALA A 275 5.19 -4.20 13.60
N TYR A 276 5.79 -3.99 14.77
CA TYR A 276 6.72 -2.90 15.02
C TYR A 276 8.14 -3.35 14.60
N PRO A 277 9.03 -2.42 14.21
CA PRO A 277 10.39 -2.78 13.81
C PRO A 277 11.16 -3.63 14.83
N ARG A 278 10.94 -3.40 16.14
CA ARG A 278 11.55 -4.19 17.22
C ARG A 278 11.10 -5.66 17.25
N GLU A 279 9.94 -5.97 16.69
CA GLU A 279 9.37 -7.33 16.67
C GLU A 279 9.87 -8.16 15.49
N SER A 280 10.67 -7.56 14.61
CA SER A 280 11.33 -8.26 13.52
C SER A 280 12.77 -8.61 13.90
N THR A 281 13.05 -9.91 13.96
CA THR A 281 14.40 -10.45 14.19
C THR A 281 15.17 -10.61 12.87
N GLU A 282 14.50 -11.02 11.79
CA GLU A 282 15.13 -11.22 10.49
C GLU A 282 14.26 -10.69 9.34
N PRO A 283 14.66 -9.58 8.69
CA PRO A 283 15.76 -8.69 9.06
C PRO A 283 15.46 -7.93 10.37
N ALA A 284 16.50 -7.63 11.14
CA ALA A 284 16.40 -6.81 12.34
C ALA A 284 16.47 -5.32 12.02
N TYR A 285 15.72 -4.50 12.77
CA TYR A 285 15.69 -3.04 12.60
C TYR A 285 15.91 -2.28 13.92
N PRO A 286 17.02 -2.51 14.65
CA PRO A 286 17.23 -1.95 15.99
C PRO A 286 17.29 -0.42 16.04
N LYS A 287 17.56 0.24 14.90
CA LYS A 287 17.63 1.70 14.77
C LYS A 287 16.31 2.35 14.40
N LYS A 288 15.20 1.60 14.29
CA LYS A 288 13.88 2.12 13.92
C LYS A 288 12.94 2.10 15.14
N PRO A 289 12.33 3.24 15.51
CA PRO A 289 11.35 3.27 16.59
C PRO A 289 10.04 2.60 16.14
N ASP A 290 9.18 2.25 17.10
CA ASP A 290 7.85 1.68 16.79
C ASP A 290 6.95 2.61 15.98
N SER A 291 7.14 3.92 16.12
CA SER A 291 6.43 4.93 15.35
C SER A 291 6.79 4.93 13.87
N PHE A 292 7.86 4.22 13.47
CA PHE A 292 8.28 4.17 12.09
C PHE A 292 7.15 3.64 11.20
N ARG A 293 6.65 4.51 10.31
CA ARG A 293 5.52 4.23 9.40
C ARG A 293 4.18 3.95 10.11
N LYS A 294 3.95 4.48 11.31
CA LYS A 294 2.67 4.39 12.07
C LYS A 294 2.06 5.79 12.29
N TYR A 295 1.71 6.51 11.23
CA TYR A 295 1.47 7.96 11.29
C TYR A 295 0.18 8.33 12.01
N LEU A 296 -0.94 7.67 11.72
CA LEU A 296 -2.24 7.99 12.32
C LEU A 296 -2.37 7.64 13.81
N TRP A 297 -1.40 6.90 14.37
CA TRP A 297 -1.40 6.53 15.79
C TRP A 297 -0.22 7.15 16.54
N LEU A 298 1.01 6.86 16.12
CA LEU A 298 2.22 7.24 16.86
C LEU A 298 2.88 8.50 16.31
N GLY A 299 2.50 8.96 15.12
CA GLY A 299 3.12 10.11 14.47
C GLY A 299 4.64 10.01 14.41
N ASN A 300 5.33 10.99 15.00
CA ASN A 300 6.78 11.04 15.15
C ASN A 300 7.26 10.70 16.58
N GLY A 301 6.39 10.13 17.42
CA GLY A 301 6.69 9.80 18.81
C GLY A 301 7.88 8.83 18.93
N LYS A 302 8.66 8.96 20.01
CA LYS A 302 9.81 8.09 20.26
C LYS A 302 9.54 7.01 21.31
N GLN A 303 8.41 7.11 21.99
CA GLN A 303 8.03 6.15 23.02
C GLN A 303 7.62 4.81 22.39
N PRO A 304 7.93 3.69 23.06
CA PRO A 304 7.37 2.39 22.72
C PRO A 304 5.86 2.44 22.52
N ALA A 305 5.36 1.77 21.50
CA ALA A 305 3.93 1.57 21.33
C ALA A 305 3.38 0.71 22.49
N PRO A 306 2.23 1.09 23.09
CA PRO A 306 1.56 0.26 24.09
C PRO A 306 1.27 -1.14 23.55
N SER A 307 1.51 -2.18 24.35
CA SER A 307 1.31 -3.58 23.95
C SER A 307 -0.16 -3.91 23.65
N ALA A 308 -1.09 -3.23 24.33
CA ALA A 308 -2.53 -3.39 24.15
C ALA A 308 -3.05 -2.83 22.82
N ILE A 309 -2.27 -2.01 22.10
CA ILE A 309 -2.74 -1.34 20.89
C ILE A 309 -1.97 -1.84 19.67
N ARG A 310 -2.71 -2.23 18.63
CA ARG A 310 -2.16 -2.61 17.32
C ARG A 310 -2.70 -1.73 16.22
N ILE A 311 -1.82 -1.39 15.29
CA ILE A 311 -2.12 -0.62 14.09
C ILE A 311 -1.70 -1.43 12.85
N PHE A 312 -2.67 -1.87 12.07
CA PHE A 312 -2.51 -2.58 10.81
C PHE A 312 -2.60 -1.56 9.69
N ASN A 313 -1.47 -1.11 9.17
CA ASN A 313 -1.48 0.02 8.25
C ASN A 313 -0.48 -0.07 7.10
N LYS A 314 -0.70 0.78 6.11
CA LYS A 314 0.31 1.13 5.12
C LYS A 314 0.36 2.65 4.98
N VAL A 315 1.59 3.15 4.93
CA VAL A 315 1.90 4.56 4.73
C VAL A 315 2.47 4.83 3.34
N GLY A 316 2.09 5.96 2.73
CA GLY A 316 2.70 6.59 1.57
C GLY A 316 3.25 7.95 1.95
N GLN A 317 4.47 8.28 1.51
CA GLN A 317 4.99 9.64 1.66
C GLN A 317 5.95 9.93 0.51
N SER A 318 5.62 10.94 -0.31
CA SER A 318 6.48 11.42 -1.39
C SER A 318 5.89 12.68 -2.02
N TYR A 319 6.73 13.52 -2.63
CA TYR A 319 6.30 14.72 -3.36
C TYR A 319 5.35 15.66 -2.59
N GLY A 320 5.49 15.73 -1.26
CA GLY A 320 4.64 16.54 -0.39
C GLY A 320 3.32 15.89 0.04
N PHE A 321 2.98 14.71 -0.49
CA PHE A 321 1.83 13.91 -0.03
C PHE A 321 2.22 13.02 1.15
N MET A 322 1.28 12.83 2.07
CA MET A 322 1.40 11.92 3.21
C MET A 322 0.09 11.17 3.40
N ILE A 323 0.13 9.85 3.24
CA ILE A 323 -1.04 8.98 3.28
C ILE A 323 -0.81 7.92 4.35
N ASP A 324 -1.85 7.60 5.11
CA ASP A 324 -1.90 6.43 5.97
C ASP A 324 -3.30 5.82 5.91
N CYS A 325 -3.38 4.51 5.74
CA CYS A 325 -4.62 3.74 5.83
C CYS A 325 -4.43 2.67 6.90
N ALA A 326 -5.19 2.79 7.98
CA ALA A 326 -4.98 2.04 9.20
C ALA A 326 -6.27 1.40 9.71
N TYR A 327 -6.15 0.16 10.19
CA TYR A 327 -7.08 -0.44 11.13
C TYR A 327 -6.40 -0.44 12.50
N ILE A 328 -7.05 0.12 13.50
CA ILE A 328 -6.51 0.30 14.85
C ILE A 328 -7.41 -0.43 15.82
N VAL A 329 -6.79 -1.21 16.72
CA VAL A 329 -7.47 -1.93 17.79
C VAL A 329 -6.75 -1.70 19.10
N ASP A 330 -7.51 -1.35 20.13
CA ASP A 330 -7.12 -1.33 21.53
C ASP A 330 -7.80 -2.53 22.22
N PHE A 331 -7.01 -3.55 22.54
CA PHE A 331 -7.50 -4.78 23.14
C PHE A 331 -7.95 -4.61 24.59
N GLU A 332 -7.38 -3.64 25.30
CA GLU A 332 -7.71 -3.37 26.70
C GLU A 332 -9.04 -2.63 26.79
N LYS A 333 -9.20 -1.58 25.98
CA LYS A 333 -10.43 -0.77 25.95
C LYS A 333 -11.53 -1.35 25.06
N LYS A 334 -11.23 -2.41 24.31
CA LYS A 334 -12.13 -3.05 23.33
C LYS A 334 -12.66 -2.04 22.30
N ILE A 335 -11.78 -1.17 21.83
CA ILE A 335 -12.08 -0.16 20.81
C ILE A 335 -11.40 -0.59 19.51
N GLU A 336 -12.13 -0.57 18.40
CA GLU A 336 -11.55 -0.79 17.09
C GLU A 336 -12.21 0.11 16.03
N PHE A 337 -11.42 0.55 15.05
CA PHE A 337 -11.90 1.37 13.94
C PHE A 337 -10.91 1.34 12.77
N MET A 338 -11.36 1.75 11.59
CA MET A 338 -10.45 2.07 10.48
C MET A 338 -10.40 3.58 10.25
N LEU A 339 -9.23 4.08 9.89
CA LEU A 339 -9.00 5.47 9.54
C LEU A 339 -8.04 5.54 8.36
N SER A 340 -8.44 6.25 7.31
CA SER A 340 -7.60 6.54 6.15
C SER A 340 -7.56 8.05 5.93
N ALA A 341 -6.37 8.61 5.74
CA ALA A 341 -6.21 10.04 5.47
C ALA A 341 -5.05 10.30 4.48
N VAL A 342 -5.18 11.40 3.73
CA VAL A 342 -4.15 12.00 2.86
C VAL A 342 -4.04 13.50 3.07
#